data_AF-A0A6I7WA61-F1
#
_entry.id   AF-A0A6I7WA61-F1
#
_cell.length_a   1.000
_cell.length_b   1.000
_cell.length_c   1.000
_cell.angle_alpha   90.00
_cell.angle_beta   90.00
_cell.angle_gamma   90.00
#
_symmetry.space_group_name_H-M   'P 1'
#
loop_
_entity.id
_entity.type
_entity.pdbx_description
1 polymer ?
#
loop_
_entity_poly.entity_id
_entity_poly.type
_entity_poly.pdbx_seq_one_letter_code
_entity_poly.pdbx_strand_id
1 'polypeptide(L)'
;MQWTRPISKESKYLFNHKALAKVFRAKMLTHMREEKSSFPALIPKVWVVDCQFVGAGDKALIYLGRYMYRGVIREKDILSCHDGKVTYRYQDSKTKRYQTKTVSGADFFMAGITTCFA
;
A
#
# COMPACT_ATOMS: atom_id res chain seq x y z
N MET A 1 -21.89 1.17 -0.24
CA MET A 1 -20.60 0.67 0.26
C MET A 1 -20.22 1.46 1.52
N GLN A 2 -20.50 0.92 2.70
CA GLN A 2 -20.11 1.53 3.99
C GLN A 2 -18.97 0.72 4.59
N TRP A 3 -17.72 1.17 4.37
CA TRP A 3 -16.52 0.56 4.92
C TRP A 3 -16.05 1.30 6.17
N THR A 4 -16.84 1.34 7.24
CA THR A 4 -16.34 1.66 8.58
C THR A 4 -17.33 1.18 9.63
N ARG A 5 -17.16 -0.05 10.12
CA ARG A 5 -17.58 -0.35 11.49
C ARG A 5 -16.39 0.03 12.38
N PRO A 6 -16.54 0.97 13.34
CA PRO A 6 -15.48 1.24 14.28
C PRO A 6 -15.19 -0.03 15.08
N ILE A 7 -13.91 -0.35 15.24
CA ILE A 7 -13.46 -1.29 16.28
C ILE A 7 -14.07 -0.78 17.57
N SER A 8 -14.91 -1.59 18.23
CA SER A 8 -15.62 -1.18 19.44
C SER A 8 -14.62 -0.62 20.46
N LYS A 9 -15.03 0.43 21.19
CA LYS A 9 -14.20 1.19 22.14
C LYS A 9 -13.51 0.36 23.24
N GLU A 10 -13.81 -0.93 23.34
CA GLU A 10 -13.38 -1.80 24.44
C GLU A 10 -12.20 -2.72 24.09
N SER A 11 -11.86 -2.92 22.81
CA SER A 11 -10.79 -3.86 22.41
C SER A 11 -9.68 -3.18 21.60
N LYS A 12 -8.45 -3.20 22.12
CA LYS A 12 -7.24 -2.74 21.43
C LYS A 12 -6.73 -3.72 20.35
N TYR A 13 -7.50 -4.74 19.99
CA TYR A 13 -7.08 -5.74 19.01
C TYR A 13 -8.23 -6.17 18.10
N LEU A 14 -7.93 -6.32 16.80
CA LEU A 14 -8.87 -6.72 15.75
C LEU A 14 -9.25 -8.21 15.86
N PHE A 15 -8.34 -9.03 16.37
CA PHE A 15 -8.51 -10.48 16.43
C PHE A 15 -7.91 -11.03 17.72
N ASN A 16 -8.56 -12.01 18.34
CA ASN A 16 -8.04 -12.66 19.54
C ASN A 16 -6.78 -13.48 19.19
N HIS A 17 -5.68 -13.28 19.94
CA HIS A 17 -4.39 -13.93 19.66
C HIS A 17 -4.46 -15.48 19.61
N LYS A 18 -5.29 -16.13 20.45
CA LYS A 18 -5.45 -17.61 20.43
C LYS A 18 -6.15 -18.08 19.17
N ALA A 19 -7.18 -17.34 18.75
CA ALA A 19 -7.84 -17.60 17.48
C ALA A 19 -6.85 -17.35 16.32
N LEU A 20 -6.04 -16.29 16.40
CA LEU A 20 -5.07 -15.95 15.36
C LEU A 20 -4.05 -17.06 15.19
N ALA A 21 -3.52 -17.61 16.29
CA ALA A 21 -2.60 -18.72 16.26
C ALA A 21 -3.18 -19.97 15.57
N LYS A 22 -4.46 -20.27 15.79
CA LYS A 22 -5.15 -21.38 15.11
C LYS A 22 -5.25 -21.14 13.60
N VAL A 23 -5.70 -19.95 13.20
CA VAL A 23 -5.86 -19.59 11.78
C VAL A 23 -4.52 -19.54 11.07
N PHE A 24 -3.51 -18.94 11.71
CA PHE A 24 -2.15 -18.85 11.18
C PHE A 24 -1.55 -20.23 10.96
N ARG A 25 -1.63 -21.12 11.95
CA ARG A 25 -1.21 -22.52 11.81
C ARG A 25 -1.90 -23.20 10.63
N ALA A 26 -3.22 -23.06 10.50
CA ALA A 26 -3.97 -23.67 9.40
C ALA A 26 -3.47 -23.17 8.04
N LYS A 27 -3.40 -21.84 7.85
CA LYS A 27 -2.94 -21.26 6.58
C LYS A 27 -1.51 -21.62 6.23
N MET A 28 -0.60 -21.60 7.21
CA MET A 28 0.80 -21.91 7.01
C MET A 28 0.99 -23.37 6.58
N LEU A 29 0.32 -24.31 7.25
CA LEU A 29 0.37 -25.73 6.88
C LEU A 29 -0.28 -26.02 5.53
N THR A 30 -1.35 -25.30 5.16
CA THR A 30 -1.98 -25.42 3.84
C THR A 30 -0.99 -24.99 2.75
N HIS A 31 -0.38 -23.82 2.87
CA HIS A 31 0.59 -23.35 1.86
C HIS A 31 1.83 -24.24 1.78
N MET A 32 2.37 -24.70 2.90
CA MET A 32 3.50 -25.65 2.87
C MET A 32 3.16 -26.95 2.13
N ARG A 33 1.90 -27.42 2.25
CA ARG A 33 1.43 -28.59 1.50
C ARG A 33 1.32 -28.29 0.01
N GLU A 34 0.78 -27.13 -0.36
CA GLU A 34 0.67 -26.69 -1.76
C GLU A 34 2.05 -26.58 -2.43
N GLU A 35 3.04 -26.06 -1.70
CA GLU A 35 4.42 -25.92 -2.16
C GLU A 35 5.24 -27.23 -2.11
N LYS A 36 4.63 -28.35 -1.65
CA LYS A 36 5.31 -29.64 -1.45
C LYS A 36 6.57 -29.55 -0.59
N SER A 37 6.61 -28.58 0.32
CA SER A 37 7.73 -28.40 1.25
C SER A 37 7.76 -29.54 2.26
N SER A 38 8.97 -29.96 2.65
CA SER A 38 9.14 -31.03 3.63
C SER A 38 8.65 -30.59 5.01
N PHE A 39 7.77 -31.40 5.63
CA PHE A 39 7.37 -31.17 7.00
C PHE A 39 8.43 -31.69 7.98
N PRO A 40 8.69 -30.99 9.09
CA PRO A 40 9.38 -31.61 10.22
C PRO A 40 8.53 -32.77 10.75
N ALA A 41 9.19 -33.86 11.20
CA ALA A 41 8.53 -35.09 11.64
C ALA A 41 7.49 -34.89 12.76
N LEU A 42 7.67 -33.85 13.58
CA LEU A 42 6.68 -33.41 14.56
C LEU A 42 6.34 -31.94 14.36
N ILE A 43 5.06 -31.68 14.11
CA ILE A 43 4.50 -30.33 14.06
C ILE A 43 3.82 -30.06 15.41
N PRO A 44 4.23 -29.03 16.16
CA PRO A 44 3.58 -28.66 17.41
C PRO A 44 2.07 -28.43 17.24
N LYS A 45 1.29 -28.94 18.19
CA LYS A 45 -0.17 -28.74 18.23
C LYS A 45 -0.55 -27.34 18.76
N VAL A 46 0.27 -26.79 19.66
CA VAL A 46 0.06 -25.47 20.27
C VAL A 46 0.98 -24.46 19.58
N TRP A 47 0.38 -23.40 19.06
CA TRP A 47 1.09 -22.29 18.42
C TRP A 47 0.83 -21.02 19.20
N VAL A 48 1.85 -20.18 19.33
CA VAL A 48 1.77 -18.87 19.96
C VAL A 48 2.03 -17.82 18.89
N VAL A 49 1.17 -16.82 18.79
CA VAL A 49 1.38 -15.67 17.92
C VAL A 49 1.46 -14.45 18.82
N ASP A 50 2.58 -13.73 18.73
CA ASP A 50 2.74 -12.45 19.37
C ASP A 50 2.07 -11.37 18.51
N CYS A 51 1.17 -10.61 19.13
CA CYS A 51 0.32 -9.63 18.43
C CYS A 51 0.47 -8.30 19.14
N GLN A 52 1.13 -7.33 18.50
CA GLN A 52 1.26 -5.98 19.05
C GLN A 52 0.24 -5.04 18.40
N PHE A 53 -0.44 -4.24 19.22
CA PHE A 53 -1.25 -3.14 18.71
C PHE A 53 -0.34 -1.99 18.26
N VAL A 54 -0.39 -1.67 16.97
CA VAL A 54 0.41 -0.60 16.34
C VAL A 54 -0.42 0.66 16.01
N GLY A 55 -1.67 0.73 16.48
CA GLY A 55 -2.61 1.81 16.19
C GLY A 55 -3.78 1.39 15.29
N ALA A 56 -4.79 2.25 15.16
CA ALA A 56 -5.99 2.00 14.36
C ALA A 56 -5.78 2.14 12.83
N GLY A 57 -4.60 2.59 12.40
CA GLY A 57 -4.28 2.77 10.97
C GLY A 57 -4.81 4.06 10.35
N ASP A 58 -5.63 4.87 11.03
CA ASP A 58 -6.18 6.12 10.48
C ASP A 58 -5.09 7.06 9.96
N LYS A 59 -4.00 7.20 10.71
CA LYS A 59 -2.84 8.01 10.30
C LYS A 59 -2.15 7.44 9.06
N ALA A 60 -2.05 6.12 8.95
CA ALA A 60 -1.47 5.45 7.78
C ALA A 60 -2.38 5.62 6.55
N LEU A 61 -3.69 5.56 6.73
CA LEU A 61 -4.67 5.79 5.65
C LEU A 61 -4.62 7.24 5.15
N ILE A 62 -4.62 8.22 6.06
CA ILE A 62 -4.47 9.64 5.71
C ILE A 62 -3.13 9.87 5.00
N TYR A 63 -2.05 9.26 5.50
CA TYR A 63 -0.73 9.33 4.88
C TYR A 63 -0.74 8.77 3.46
N LEU A 64 -1.25 7.56 3.26
CA LEU A 64 -1.36 6.93 1.94
C LEU A 64 -2.24 7.74 0.98
N GLY A 65 -3.39 8.24 1.45
CA GLY A 65 -4.26 9.10 0.66
C GLY A 65 -3.55 10.36 0.18
N ARG A 66 -2.80 11.04 1.06
CA ARG A 66 -1.98 12.21 0.67
C ARG A 66 -0.90 11.86 -0.35
N TYR A 67 -0.29 10.68 -0.24
CA TYR A 67 0.72 10.22 -1.19
C TYR A 67 0.12 9.91 -2.57
N MET A 68 -1.09 9.33 -2.60
CA MET A 68 -1.83 9.09 -3.83
C MET A 68 -2.09 10.40 -4.61
N TYR A 69 -2.47 11.48 -3.91
CA TYR A 69 -2.64 12.80 -4.55
C TYR A 69 -1.33 13.49 -4.94
N ARG A 70 -0.22 13.20 -4.26
CA ARG A 70 1.09 13.77 -4.61
C ARG A 70 1.68 13.20 -5.89
N GLY A 71 1.32 11.97 -6.26
CA GLY A 71 1.75 11.34 -7.52
C GLY A 71 0.96 11.81 -8.75
N VAL A 72 -0.14 12.53 -8.56
CA VAL A 72 -0.99 13.00 -9.67
C VAL A 72 -0.59 14.41 -10.08
N ILE A 73 -0.28 14.59 -11.37
CA ILE A 73 -0.05 15.90 -11.97
C ILE A 73 -1.38 16.65 -11.99
N ARG A 74 -1.41 17.84 -11.38
CA ARG A 74 -2.60 18.70 -11.40
C ARG A 74 -2.75 19.33 -12.79
N GLU A 75 -3.97 19.53 -13.24
CA GLU A 75 -4.26 20.17 -14.54
C GLU A 75 -3.58 21.53 -14.70
N LYS A 76 -3.61 22.37 -13.65
CA LYS A 76 -2.94 23.68 -13.63
C LYS A 76 -1.41 23.63 -13.78
N ASP A 77 -0.79 22.46 -13.60
CA ASP A 77 0.63 22.26 -13.75
C ASP A 77 1.00 21.70 -15.14
N ILE A 78 0.01 21.44 -16.01
CA ILE A 78 0.20 21.23 -17.44
C ILE A 78 0.37 22.61 -18.09
N LEU A 79 1.57 22.90 -18.58
CA LEU A 79 1.94 24.21 -19.11
C LEU A 79 1.65 24.34 -20.60
N SER A 80 1.82 23.27 -21.37
CA SER A 80 1.49 23.25 -22.80
C SER A 80 1.23 21.84 -23.32
N CYS A 81 0.41 21.76 -24.37
CA CYS A 81 0.16 20.55 -25.14
C CYS A 81 0.13 20.95 -26.63
N HIS A 82 1.22 20.69 -27.35
CA HIS A 82 1.34 20.96 -28.79
C HIS A 82 2.24 19.92 -29.46
N ASP A 83 2.05 19.69 -30.75
CA ASP A 83 2.85 18.75 -31.56
C ASP A 83 2.98 17.35 -30.95
N GLY A 84 1.92 16.87 -30.29
CA GLY A 84 1.91 15.57 -29.61
C GLY A 84 2.81 15.48 -28.37
N LYS A 85 3.31 16.62 -27.87
CA LYS A 85 4.14 16.72 -26.67
C LYS A 85 3.42 17.50 -25.58
N VAL A 86 3.59 17.03 -24.34
CA VAL A 86 3.04 17.65 -23.14
C VAL A 86 4.18 18.18 -22.30
N THR A 87 4.14 19.46 -21.96
CA THR A 87 5.07 20.07 -20.99
C THR A 87 4.33 20.30 -19.69
N TYR A 88 4.84 19.74 -18.61
CA TYR A 88 4.26 19.90 -17.28
C TYR A 88 5.34 20.30 -16.27
N ARG A 89 4.90 20.95 -15.18
CA ARG A 89 5.74 21.35 -14.06
C ARG A 89 5.50 20.43 -12.87
N TYR A 90 6.56 20.00 -12.22
CA TYR A 90 6.48 19.19 -11.01
C TYR A 90 7.44 19.73 -9.95
N GLN A 91 7.17 19.42 -8.68
CA GLN A 91 8.08 19.77 -7.60
C GLN A 91 9.00 18.58 -7.33
N ASP A 92 10.32 18.79 -7.47
CA ASP A 92 11.30 17.76 -7.17
C ASP A 92 11.30 17.44 -5.66
N SER A 93 11.25 16.15 -5.32
CA SER A 93 11.03 15.70 -3.95
C SER A 93 12.21 15.99 -3.02
N LYS A 94 13.44 16.02 -3.57
CA LYS A 94 14.70 16.24 -2.84
C LYS A 94 14.99 17.73 -2.66
N THR A 95 14.88 18.51 -3.72
CA THR A 95 15.25 19.92 -3.77
C THR A 95 14.09 20.86 -3.45
N LYS A 96 12.84 20.36 -3.46
CA LYS A 96 11.61 21.13 -3.29
C LYS A 96 11.42 22.26 -4.30
N ARG A 97 12.19 22.27 -5.40
CA ARG A 97 12.09 23.27 -6.46
C ARG A 97 11.17 22.78 -7.57
N TYR A 98 10.48 23.72 -8.21
CA TYR A 98 9.72 23.42 -9.40
C TYR A 98 10.65 23.21 -10.59
N GLN A 99 10.42 22.12 -11.32
CA GLN A 99 11.08 21.80 -12.58
C GLN A 99 10.03 21.51 -13.64
N THR A 100 10.42 21.66 -14.90
CA THR A 100 9.57 21.37 -16.06
C THR A 100 10.10 20.15 -16.80
N LYS A 101 9.19 19.33 -17.30
CA LYS A 101 9.52 18.18 -18.15
C LYS A 101 8.58 18.16 -19.35
N THR A 102 9.16 17.91 -20.52
CA THR A 102 8.42 17.69 -21.76
C THR A 102 8.53 16.23 -22.15
N VAL A 103 7.39 15.60 -22.37
CA VAL A 103 7.28 14.19 -22.76
C VAL A 103 6.31 14.05 -23.93
N SER A 104 6.32 12.92 -24.62
CA SER A 104 5.25 12.64 -25.60
C SER A 104 3.90 12.49 -24.88
N GLY A 105 2.79 12.71 -25.59
CA GLY A 105 1.45 12.51 -25.02
C GLY A 105 1.25 11.07 -24.52
N ALA A 106 1.76 10.07 -25.25
CA ALA A 106 1.70 8.67 -24.83
C ALA A 106 2.48 8.43 -23.53
N ASP A 107 3.70 8.96 -23.43
CA ASP A 107 4.52 8.84 -22.23
C ASP A 107 3.91 9.61 -21.04
N PHE A 108 3.19 10.71 -21.28
CA PHE A 108 2.49 11.44 -20.24
C PHE A 108 1.40 10.58 -19.56
N PHE A 109 0.60 9.86 -20.34
CA PHE A 109 -0.42 8.95 -19.81
C PHE A 109 0.19 7.73 -19.12
N MET A 110 1.26 7.16 -19.68
CA MET A 110 1.93 5.98 -19.11
C MET A 110 2.71 6.34 -17.83
N ALA A 111 3.39 7.50 -17.80
CA ALA A 111 4.14 7.96 -16.63
C ALA A 111 3.25 8.21 -15.42
N GLY A 112 2.00 8.66 -15.63
CA GLY A 112 1.00 8.80 -14.58
C GLY A 112 0.66 7.48 -13.85
N ILE A 113 0.93 6.34 -14.49
CA ILE A 113 0.71 4.99 -13.92
C ILE A 113 1.99 4.45 -13.28
N THR A 114 3.17 4.73 -13.86
CA THR A 114 4.43 4.08 -13.46
C THR A 114 5.28 4.87 -12.44
N THR A 115 5.17 6.20 -12.37
CA THR A 115 6.05 7.01 -11.49
C THR A 115 5.66 7.03 -10.01
N CYS A 116 4.61 6.32 -9.59
CA CYS A 116 4.22 6.23 -8.18
C CYS A 116 5.02 5.21 -7.34
N PHE A 117 6.00 4.50 -7.93
CA PHE A 117 6.75 3.44 -7.25
C PHE A 117 8.28 3.56 -7.30
N ALA A 118 8.83 4.71 -7.73
CA ALA A 118 10.27 4.97 -7.73
C ALA A 118 10.64 6.13 -6.79
#